data_AF-A0A1H6WBI6-F1
#
_entry.id   AF-A0A1H6WBI6-F1
#
_cell.length_a   1.000
_cell.length_b   1.000
_cell.length_c   1.000
_cell.angle_alpha   90.00
_cell.angle_beta   90.00
_cell.angle_gamma   90.00
#
_symmetry.space_group_name_H-M   'P 1'
#
loop_
_entity.id
_entity.type
_entity.pdbx_description
1 polymer ?
#
loop_
_entity_poly.entity_id
_entity_poly.type
_entity_poly.pdbx_seq_one_letter_code
_entity_poly.pdbx_strand_id
1 'polypeptide(L)'
;MNFPYLVQLNEGNDPWLTTSIEWAVQEHLNACAIGTGVYRIGGWVRPHGERSGHALARQLALLMHFRGSDGSPGLARLQDRRVLHLLHQRAGIDWSFGLKGVERWCYLDHNLVLQTLQGAPGTPDFQALPTAAVHSGLLDRSMAVNLAVARWLRSAFPLPENALALVLDKVRIAGQRGVRHAQDQGAYAAEALIDPAFEHWPDLDRLIKTVARFHQRLSDGMDLHRPEWAGKPPDHWRRPEERPA
;
A
#
# COMPACT_ATOMS: atom_id res chain seq x y z
N MET A 1 -17.79 -2.56 2.45
CA MET A 1 -16.37 -2.44 2.09
C MET A 1 -16.21 -3.16 0.76
N ASN A 2 -16.03 -2.45 -0.36
CA ASN A 2 -15.90 -3.10 -1.66
C ASN A 2 -14.45 -3.56 -1.85
N PHE A 3 -14.24 -4.85 -2.09
CA PHE A 3 -12.93 -5.37 -2.47
C PHE A 3 -12.63 -4.98 -3.92
N PRO A 4 -11.40 -4.56 -4.25
CA PRO A 4 -11.03 -4.35 -5.64
C PRO A 4 -11.24 -5.64 -6.45
N TYR A 5 -11.78 -5.51 -7.65
CA TYR A 5 -11.96 -6.63 -8.57
C TYR A 5 -10.90 -6.59 -9.68
N LEU A 6 -10.65 -7.75 -10.28
CA LEU A 6 -9.73 -7.91 -11.41
C LEU A 6 -10.54 -8.12 -12.69
N VAL A 7 -10.03 -7.59 -13.80
CA VAL A 7 -10.62 -7.76 -15.13
C VAL A 7 -9.78 -8.79 -15.89
N GLN A 8 -10.42 -9.83 -16.41
CA GLN A 8 -9.76 -10.76 -17.32
C GLN A 8 -9.70 -10.15 -18.72
N LEU A 9 -8.53 -10.18 -19.34
CA LEU A 9 -8.32 -9.78 -20.74
C LEU A 9 -8.36 -11.01 -21.65
N ASN A 10 -9.08 -10.90 -22.75
CA ASN A 10 -9.28 -12.04 -23.66
C ASN A 10 -8.22 -12.11 -24.77
N GLU A 11 -7.66 -10.97 -25.19
CA GLU A 11 -6.70 -10.88 -26.30
C GLU A 11 -5.50 -9.97 -25.98
N GLY A 12 -4.45 -10.05 -26.83
CA GLY A 12 -3.25 -9.23 -26.69
C GLY A 12 -3.48 -7.73 -26.86
N ASN A 13 -4.42 -7.35 -27.72
CA ASN A 13 -4.92 -5.98 -27.90
C ASN A 13 -6.41 -5.92 -27.55
N ASP A 14 -6.75 -6.26 -26.32
CA ASP A 14 -8.12 -6.12 -25.84
C ASP A 14 -8.55 -4.63 -25.95
N PRO A 15 -9.49 -4.27 -26.84
CA PRO A 15 -9.88 -2.89 -27.05
C PRO A 15 -10.52 -2.27 -25.80
N TRP A 16 -10.98 -3.12 -24.87
CA TRP A 16 -11.53 -2.68 -23.59
C TRP A 16 -10.47 -2.34 -22.55
N LEU A 17 -9.20 -2.71 -22.77
CA LEU A 17 -8.12 -2.37 -21.82
C LEU A 17 -7.98 -0.85 -21.70
N THR A 18 -7.86 -0.13 -22.82
CA THR A 18 -7.73 1.34 -22.82
C THR A 18 -8.94 1.99 -22.16
N THR A 19 -10.15 1.63 -22.60
CA THR A 19 -11.40 2.20 -22.06
C THR A 19 -11.57 1.93 -20.56
N SER A 20 -11.24 0.71 -20.10
CA SER A 20 -11.36 0.38 -18.68
C SER A 20 -10.25 1.01 -17.83
N ILE A 21 -9.07 1.28 -18.40
CA ILE A 21 -8.04 2.12 -17.75
C ILE A 21 -8.57 3.54 -17.57
N GLU A 22 -9.16 4.14 -18.60
CA GLU A 22 -9.75 5.48 -18.51
C GLU A 22 -10.81 5.56 -17.41
N TRP A 23 -11.70 4.56 -17.32
CA TRP A 23 -12.67 4.48 -16.22
C TRP A 23 -11.99 4.36 -14.85
N ALA A 24 -10.98 3.50 -14.71
CA ALA A 24 -10.24 3.34 -13.47
C ALA A 24 -9.52 4.63 -13.03
N VAL A 25 -8.99 5.38 -14.00
CA VAL A 25 -8.37 6.70 -13.78
C VAL A 25 -9.42 7.70 -13.32
N GLN A 26 -10.54 7.83 -14.04
CA GLN A 26 -11.59 8.79 -13.70
C GLN A 26 -12.21 8.49 -12.33
N GLU A 27 -12.49 7.22 -12.02
CA GLU A 27 -12.98 6.80 -10.71
C GLU A 27 -12.00 7.19 -9.60
N HIS A 28 -10.69 7.01 -9.83
CA HIS A 28 -9.69 7.39 -8.84
C HIS A 28 -9.59 8.89 -8.64
N LEU A 29 -9.52 9.67 -9.72
CA LEU A 29 -9.45 11.13 -9.64
C LEU A 29 -10.66 11.70 -8.91
N ASN A 30 -11.86 11.20 -9.21
CA ASN A 30 -13.08 11.53 -8.48
C ASN A 30 -12.97 11.15 -7.00
N ALA A 31 -12.45 9.96 -6.70
CA ALA A 31 -12.26 9.49 -5.33
C ALA A 31 -11.25 10.35 -4.55
N CYS A 32 -10.18 10.84 -5.19
CA CYS A 32 -9.23 11.77 -4.59
C CYS A 32 -9.85 13.14 -4.33
N ALA A 33 -10.66 13.66 -5.28
CA ALA A 33 -11.35 14.94 -5.12
C ALA A 33 -12.31 14.97 -3.91
N ILE A 34 -12.91 13.84 -3.55
CA ILE A 34 -13.76 13.69 -2.35
C ILE A 34 -13.02 13.12 -1.13
N GLY A 35 -11.68 13.04 -1.18
CA GLY A 35 -10.86 12.62 -0.05
C GLY A 35 -11.00 11.14 0.35
N THR A 36 -11.33 10.25 -0.59
CA THR A 36 -11.45 8.80 -0.32
C THR A 36 -10.32 7.97 -0.90
N GLY A 37 -9.78 8.35 -2.07
CA GLY A 37 -8.65 7.68 -2.73
C GLY A 37 -8.88 6.20 -3.08
N VAL A 38 -10.14 5.80 -3.29
CA VAL A 38 -10.54 4.40 -3.51
C VAL A 38 -10.14 3.91 -4.91
N TYR A 39 -9.74 2.64 -4.98
CA TYR A 39 -9.52 1.88 -6.22
C TYR A 39 -10.49 0.71 -6.30
N ARG A 40 -11.37 0.70 -7.31
CA ARG A 40 -12.30 -0.41 -7.55
C ARG A 40 -11.72 -1.46 -8.49
N ILE A 41 -11.07 -1.03 -9.57
CA ILE A 41 -10.32 -1.93 -10.45
C ILE A 41 -8.91 -2.10 -9.88
N GLY A 42 -8.61 -3.33 -9.46
CA GLY A 42 -7.29 -3.73 -8.94
C GLY A 42 -6.26 -3.97 -10.03
N GLY A 43 -6.71 -4.32 -11.24
CA GLY A 43 -5.86 -4.52 -12.40
C GLY A 43 -6.52 -5.41 -13.45
N TRP A 44 -5.74 -5.68 -14.50
CA TRP A 44 -6.14 -6.46 -15.66
C TRP A 44 -5.20 -7.63 -15.84
N VAL A 45 -5.75 -8.82 -16.03
CA VAL A 45 -4.98 -10.06 -16.04
C VAL A 45 -5.25 -10.82 -17.33
N ARG A 46 -4.20 -11.17 -18.06
CA ARG A 46 -4.25 -11.99 -19.28
C ARG A 46 -3.59 -13.34 -19.02
N PRO A 47 -4.27 -14.48 -19.21
CA PRO A 47 -3.64 -15.81 -19.19
C PRO A 47 -2.89 -16.09 -20.51
N HIS A 48 -1.91 -17.00 -20.50
CA HIS A 48 -1.17 -17.45 -21.71
C HIS A 48 -2.03 -18.29 -22.69
N GLY A 49 -3.27 -18.62 -22.33
CA GLY A 49 -4.20 -19.40 -23.14
C GLY A 49 -5.62 -19.33 -22.58
N GLU A 50 -6.57 -20.04 -23.20
CA GLU A 50 -7.95 -20.04 -22.73
C GLU A 50 -8.06 -20.59 -21.31
N ARG A 51 -8.58 -19.76 -20.41
CA ARG A 51 -8.83 -20.12 -19.01
C ARG A 51 -10.09 -19.47 -18.52
N SER A 52 -10.87 -20.25 -17.77
CA SER A 52 -12.01 -19.69 -17.06
C SER A 52 -11.56 -18.70 -16.01
N GLY A 53 -12.33 -17.63 -15.81
CA GLY A 53 -12.07 -16.66 -14.74
C GLY A 53 -11.98 -17.30 -13.36
N HIS A 54 -12.71 -18.39 -13.11
CA HIS A 54 -12.62 -19.17 -11.88
C HIS A 54 -11.25 -19.83 -11.68
N ALA A 55 -10.69 -20.43 -12.73
CA ALA A 55 -9.37 -21.06 -12.66
C ALA A 55 -8.25 -20.02 -12.44
N LEU A 56 -8.40 -18.85 -13.05
CA LEU A 56 -7.49 -17.72 -12.85
C LEU A 56 -7.60 -17.15 -11.43
N ALA A 57 -8.82 -16.89 -10.95
CA ALA A 57 -9.07 -16.38 -9.61
C ALA A 57 -8.52 -17.33 -8.54
N ARG A 58 -8.69 -18.65 -8.71
CA ARG A 58 -8.13 -19.65 -7.79
C ARG A 58 -6.60 -19.58 -7.71
N GLN A 59 -5.91 -19.45 -8.84
CA GLN A 59 -4.46 -19.29 -8.84
C GLN A 59 -4.04 -18.00 -8.12
N LEU A 60 -4.65 -16.86 -8.48
CA LEU A 60 -4.30 -15.58 -7.89
C LEU A 60 -4.59 -15.54 -6.38
N ALA A 61 -5.64 -16.22 -5.92
CA ALA A 61 -5.95 -16.35 -4.50
C ALA A 61 -4.86 -17.14 -3.74
N LEU A 62 -4.22 -18.12 -4.35
CA LEU A 62 -3.12 -18.85 -3.70
C LEU A 62 -1.87 -17.99 -3.55
N LEU A 63 -1.57 -17.15 -4.54
CA LEU A 63 -0.46 -16.19 -4.45
C LEU A 63 -0.62 -15.17 -3.31
N MET A 64 -1.86 -14.94 -2.85
CA MET A 64 -2.13 -14.07 -1.71
C MET A 64 -1.69 -14.68 -0.37
N HIS A 65 -1.47 -15.99 -0.28
CA HIS A 65 -1.07 -16.62 0.98
C HIS A 65 0.43 -16.45 1.21
N PHE A 66 0.81 -16.18 2.46
CA PHE A 66 2.22 -16.12 2.85
C PHE A 66 2.42 -16.56 4.30
N ARG A 67 3.69 -16.72 4.70
CA ARG A 67 4.08 -16.88 6.11
C ARG A 67 4.74 -15.60 6.60
N GLY A 68 4.17 -15.02 7.67
CA GLY A 68 4.70 -13.83 8.33
C GLY A 68 6.09 -14.09 8.92
N SER A 69 6.76 -13.02 9.35
CA SER A 69 8.11 -13.14 9.96
C SER A 69 8.13 -13.99 11.24
N ASP A 70 7.00 -14.13 11.92
CA ASP A 70 6.80 -14.99 13.09
C ASP A 70 6.33 -16.42 12.74
N GLY A 71 6.25 -16.76 11.45
CA GLY A 71 5.76 -18.04 10.96
C GLY A 71 4.23 -18.18 10.90
N SER A 72 3.48 -17.16 11.33
CA SER A 72 2.03 -17.17 11.26
C SER A 72 1.53 -17.16 9.80
N PRO A 73 0.37 -17.80 9.50
CA PRO A 73 -0.23 -17.69 8.18
C PRO A 73 -0.79 -16.27 7.97
N GLY A 74 -0.50 -15.69 6.81
CA GLY A 74 -0.94 -14.35 6.41
C GLY A 74 -1.60 -14.32 5.03
N LEU A 75 -2.35 -13.25 4.78
CA LEU A 75 -3.00 -12.99 3.49
C LEU A 75 -2.64 -11.59 2.96
N ALA A 76 -1.91 -11.55 1.85
CA ALA A 76 -1.54 -10.37 1.09
C ALA A 76 -2.64 -10.05 0.08
N ARG A 77 -3.19 -8.84 0.14
CA ARG A 77 -4.25 -8.43 -0.80
C ARG A 77 -3.65 -7.99 -2.13
N LEU A 78 -3.17 -8.93 -2.94
CA LEU A 78 -2.52 -8.63 -4.24
C LEU A 78 -3.46 -7.95 -5.24
N GLN A 79 -4.78 -8.10 -5.10
CA GLN A 79 -5.78 -7.34 -5.85
C GLN A 79 -5.77 -5.85 -5.50
N ASP A 80 -5.20 -5.46 -4.36
CA ASP A 80 -4.91 -4.07 -4.07
C ASP A 80 -3.61 -3.67 -4.77
N ARG A 81 -3.75 -2.86 -5.81
CA ARG A 81 -2.63 -2.40 -6.63
C ARG A 81 -1.50 -1.72 -5.86
N ARG A 82 -1.75 -1.16 -4.67
CA ARG A 82 -0.68 -0.58 -3.82
C ARG A 82 0.20 -1.67 -3.19
N VAL A 83 -0.42 -2.77 -2.77
CA VAL A 83 0.30 -3.94 -2.25
C VAL A 83 1.06 -4.61 -3.38
N LEU A 84 0.42 -4.78 -4.54
CA LEU A 84 1.07 -5.32 -5.73
C LEU A 84 2.25 -4.46 -6.17
N HIS A 85 2.09 -3.14 -6.22
CA HIS A 85 3.15 -2.21 -6.56
C HIS A 85 4.32 -2.25 -5.58
N LEU A 86 4.03 -2.29 -4.26
CA LEU A 86 5.05 -2.43 -3.22
C LEU A 86 5.91 -3.68 -3.44
N LEU A 87 5.27 -4.80 -3.78
CA LEU A 87 5.94 -6.07 -4.02
C LEU A 87 6.64 -6.12 -5.37
N HIS A 88 6.12 -5.44 -6.40
CA HIS A 88 6.76 -5.31 -7.70
C HIS A 88 8.07 -4.52 -7.63
N GLN A 89 8.07 -3.37 -6.95
CA GLN A 89 9.22 -2.46 -6.86
C GLN A 89 10.39 -3.03 -6.04
N ARG A 90 10.14 -4.05 -5.20
CA ARG A 90 11.18 -4.71 -4.40
C ARG A 90 11.60 -5.97 -5.13
N ALA A 91 12.49 -5.80 -6.11
CA ALA A 91 12.97 -6.72 -7.16
C ALA A 91 13.43 -8.14 -6.76
N GLY A 92 13.21 -8.59 -5.52
CA GLY A 92 13.53 -9.95 -5.07
C GLY A 92 12.46 -11.00 -5.38
N ILE A 93 11.25 -10.59 -5.80
CA ILE A 93 10.18 -11.53 -6.16
C ILE A 93 10.34 -11.95 -7.63
N ASP A 94 10.52 -13.25 -7.85
CA ASP A 94 10.44 -13.83 -9.19
C ASP A 94 8.97 -13.95 -9.63
N TRP A 95 8.47 -12.87 -10.23
CA TRP A 95 7.13 -12.81 -10.80
C TRP A 95 6.96 -13.72 -12.02
N SER A 96 8.04 -14.06 -12.73
CA SER A 96 7.97 -15.00 -13.85
C SER A 96 7.52 -16.37 -13.36
N PHE A 97 8.09 -16.82 -12.24
CA PHE A 97 7.68 -18.04 -11.55
C PHE A 97 6.31 -17.91 -10.88
N GLY A 98 6.10 -16.86 -10.07
CA GLY A 98 4.85 -16.67 -9.31
C GLY A 98 3.61 -16.53 -10.20
N LEU A 99 3.76 -15.96 -11.40
CA LEU A 99 2.68 -15.78 -12.36
C LEU A 99 2.70 -16.81 -13.49
N LYS A 100 3.31 -17.99 -13.31
CA LYS A 100 3.32 -19.02 -14.35
C LYS A 100 1.90 -19.32 -14.86
N GLY A 101 1.72 -19.32 -16.19
CA GLY A 101 0.40 -19.46 -16.84
C GLY A 101 -0.45 -18.18 -16.89
N VAL A 102 0.03 -17.07 -16.32
CA VAL A 102 -0.49 -15.71 -16.49
C VAL A 102 0.51 -14.94 -17.33
N GLU A 103 0.08 -14.47 -18.51
CA GLU A 103 0.94 -13.77 -19.45
C GLU A 103 1.29 -12.36 -18.97
N ARG A 104 0.28 -11.59 -18.55
CA ARG A 104 0.48 -10.26 -17.97
C ARG A 104 -0.52 -9.95 -16.88
N TRP A 105 -0.06 -9.23 -15.87
CA TRP A 105 -0.89 -8.53 -14.92
C TRP A 105 -0.56 -7.04 -14.97
N CYS A 106 -1.45 -6.27 -15.60
CA CYS A 106 -1.36 -4.83 -15.69
C CYS A 106 -2.08 -4.18 -14.51
N TYR A 107 -1.53 -3.11 -13.96
CA TYR A 107 -2.18 -2.33 -12.91
C TYR A 107 -1.69 -0.89 -12.94
N LEU A 108 -2.46 0.02 -12.36
CA LEU A 108 -2.04 1.41 -12.18
C LEU A 108 -1.39 1.56 -10.80
N ASP A 109 -0.25 2.22 -10.71
CA ASP A 109 0.32 2.57 -9.41
C ASP A 109 -0.45 3.71 -8.72
N HIS A 110 0.12 4.27 -7.66
CA HIS A 110 -0.50 5.33 -6.88
C HIS A 110 -0.53 6.68 -7.61
N ASN A 111 0.28 6.85 -8.67
CA ASN A 111 0.33 8.04 -9.52
C ASN A 111 -0.28 7.81 -10.91
N LEU A 112 -1.07 6.73 -11.06
CA LEU A 112 -1.75 6.36 -12.31
C LEU A 112 -0.81 5.96 -13.46
N VAL A 113 0.44 5.57 -13.15
CA VAL A 113 1.34 5.01 -14.15
C VAL A 113 1.00 3.53 -14.35
N LEU A 114 0.87 3.12 -15.61
CA LEU A 114 0.64 1.73 -15.97
C LEU A 114 1.89 0.89 -15.71
N GLN A 115 1.73 -0.12 -14.86
CA GLN A 115 2.74 -1.12 -14.53
C GLN A 115 2.30 -2.46 -15.09
N THR A 116 3.27 -3.31 -15.44
CA THR A 116 3.01 -4.65 -15.97
C THR A 116 3.94 -5.66 -15.34
N LEU A 117 3.36 -6.71 -14.77
CA LEU A 117 4.08 -7.93 -14.38
C LEU A 117 3.91 -8.97 -15.49
N GLN A 118 4.95 -9.75 -15.75
CA GLN A 118 4.95 -10.82 -16.74
C GLN A 118 5.23 -12.17 -16.07
N GLY A 119 4.46 -13.19 -16.44
CA GLY A 119 4.63 -14.56 -15.97
C GLY A 119 5.15 -15.49 -17.06
N ALA A 120 5.82 -16.57 -16.67
CA ALA A 120 6.28 -17.60 -17.59
C ALA A 120 5.10 -18.37 -18.23
N PRO A 121 5.24 -18.85 -19.47
CA PRO A 121 4.27 -19.76 -20.06
C PRO A 121 4.24 -21.12 -19.33
N GLY A 122 3.14 -21.86 -19.52
CA GLY A 122 2.97 -23.23 -19.03
C GLY A 122 1.89 -23.38 -17.96
N THR A 123 1.84 -24.57 -17.36
CA THR A 123 0.82 -24.91 -16.36
C THR A 123 1.04 -24.08 -15.08
N PRO A 124 -0.01 -23.41 -14.58
CA PRO A 124 0.00 -22.70 -13.31
C PRO A 124 0.53 -23.56 -12.18
N ASP A 125 1.45 -23.00 -11.42
CA ASP A 125 1.81 -23.57 -10.13
C ASP A 125 0.83 -23.05 -9.08
N PHE A 126 0.10 -23.95 -8.43
CA PHE A 126 -0.90 -23.60 -7.42
C PHE A 126 -0.20 -23.45 -6.05
N GLN A 127 0.82 -22.59 -6.01
CA GLN A 127 1.65 -22.36 -4.83
C GLN A 127 1.51 -20.93 -4.33
N ALA A 128 1.80 -20.76 -3.04
CA ALA A 128 1.98 -19.44 -2.45
C ALA A 128 3.17 -18.71 -3.10
N LEU A 129 3.17 -17.37 -3.04
CA LEU A 129 4.32 -16.60 -3.49
C LEU A 129 5.57 -17.05 -2.72
N PRO A 130 6.69 -17.40 -3.38
CA PRO A 130 7.91 -17.77 -2.67
C PRO A 130 8.40 -16.59 -1.82
N THR A 131 8.22 -16.69 -0.50
CA THR A 131 8.63 -15.65 0.43
C THR A 131 10.04 -15.91 0.93
N ALA A 132 11.02 -15.18 0.40
CA ALA A 132 12.25 -14.94 1.15
C ALA A 132 11.92 -14.16 2.43
N ALA A 133 12.78 -14.22 3.46
CA ALA A 133 12.56 -13.52 4.73
C ALA A 133 12.31 -12.01 4.55
N VAL A 134 12.93 -11.39 3.55
CA VAL A 134 12.73 -9.97 3.21
C VAL A 134 11.31 -9.69 2.69
N HIS A 135 10.68 -10.66 2.02
CA HIS A 135 9.30 -10.55 1.52
C HIS A 135 8.30 -10.64 2.68
N SER A 136 8.53 -11.54 3.65
CA SER A 136 7.66 -11.66 4.83
C SER A 136 7.63 -10.36 5.64
N GLY A 137 8.77 -9.74 5.92
CA GLY A 137 8.81 -8.45 6.63
C GLY A 137 8.14 -7.29 5.89
N LEU A 138 8.16 -7.29 4.54
CA LEU A 138 7.41 -6.32 3.73
C LEU A 138 5.91 -6.59 3.76
N LEU A 139 5.50 -7.86 3.69
CA LEU A 139 4.11 -8.28 3.73
C LEU A 139 3.47 -7.97 5.09
N ASP A 140 4.20 -8.16 6.19
CA ASP A 140 3.76 -7.79 7.54
C ASP A 140 3.44 -6.29 7.65
N ARG A 141 4.15 -5.44 6.89
CA ARG A 141 3.96 -3.97 6.86
C ARG A 141 3.03 -3.50 5.74
N SER A 142 2.66 -4.37 4.81
CA SER A 142 1.93 -3.99 3.58
C SER A 142 0.61 -3.30 3.88
N MET A 143 -0.11 -3.72 4.93
CA MET A 143 -1.35 -3.09 5.38
C MET A 143 -1.11 -1.66 5.88
N ALA A 144 -0.09 -1.45 6.72
CA ALA A 144 0.24 -0.12 7.23
C ALA A 144 0.67 0.83 6.10
N VAL A 145 1.51 0.35 5.18
CA VAL A 145 1.94 1.09 3.98
C VAL A 145 0.73 1.46 3.11
N ASN A 146 -0.17 0.51 2.87
CA ASN A 146 -1.38 0.72 2.09
C ASN A 146 -2.27 1.82 2.71
N LEU A 147 -2.55 1.72 4.01
CA LEU A 147 -3.35 2.69 4.74
C LEU A 147 -2.71 4.07 4.76
N ALA A 148 -1.38 4.14 4.90
CA ALA A 148 -0.64 5.39 4.85
C ALA A 148 -0.72 6.06 3.47
N VAL A 149 -0.45 5.31 2.39
CA VAL A 149 -0.60 5.81 1.02
C VAL A 149 -2.03 6.25 0.75
N ALA A 150 -3.03 5.47 1.19
CA ALA A 150 -4.44 5.81 1.06
C ALA A 150 -4.76 7.17 1.69
N ARG A 151 -4.24 7.42 2.90
CA ARG A 151 -4.48 8.66 3.66
C ARG A 151 -3.70 9.84 3.07
N TRP A 152 -2.46 9.62 2.62
CA TRP A 152 -1.65 10.66 1.98
C TRP A 152 -2.26 11.15 0.66
N LEU A 153 -2.78 10.22 -0.16
CA LEU A 153 -3.49 10.53 -1.41
C LEU A 153 -4.73 11.42 -1.23
N ARG A 154 -5.28 11.52 -0.01
CA ARG A 154 -6.39 12.44 0.29
C ARG A 154 -5.94 13.89 0.42
N SER A 155 -4.65 14.12 0.67
CA SER A 155 -4.09 15.44 0.95
C SER A 155 -3.19 15.94 -0.19
N ALA A 156 -2.57 15.03 -0.95
CA ALA A 156 -1.71 15.34 -2.07
C ALA A 156 -1.89 14.33 -3.20
N PHE A 157 -1.98 14.83 -4.43
CA PHE A 157 -1.91 14.02 -5.65
C PHE A 157 -1.33 14.87 -6.79
N PRO A 158 -0.34 14.38 -7.57
CA PRO A 158 0.37 13.11 -7.40
C PRO A 158 1.23 13.08 -6.14
N LEU A 159 1.63 11.89 -5.71
CA LEU A 159 2.66 11.72 -4.67
C LEU A 159 4.06 11.80 -5.30
N PRO A 160 5.11 12.15 -4.52
CA PRO A 160 6.48 12.16 -5.03
C PRO A 160 6.95 10.76 -5.48
N GLU A 161 7.89 10.68 -6.42
CA GLU A 161 8.38 9.40 -6.97
C GLU A 161 8.93 8.43 -5.91
N ASN A 162 9.49 8.97 -4.82
CA ASN A 162 10.01 8.20 -3.70
C ASN A 162 8.97 7.93 -2.59
N ALA A 163 7.67 8.16 -2.83
CA ALA A 163 6.61 8.06 -1.82
C ALA A 163 6.59 6.72 -1.09
N LEU A 164 6.80 5.61 -1.80
CA LEU A 164 6.82 4.28 -1.20
C LEU A 164 7.98 4.12 -0.20
N ALA A 165 9.16 4.65 -0.52
CA ALA A 165 10.32 4.61 0.36
C ALA A 165 10.08 5.47 1.62
N LEU A 166 9.50 6.66 1.44
CA LEU A 166 9.13 7.55 2.54
C LEU A 166 8.11 6.91 3.49
N VAL A 167 7.04 6.32 2.95
CA VAL A 167 6.02 5.62 3.75
C VAL A 167 6.61 4.44 4.50
N LEU A 168 7.43 3.61 3.84
CA LEU A 168 8.10 2.48 4.49
C LEU A 168 8.99 2.92 5.66
N ASP A 169 9.71 4.03 5.49
CA ASP A 169 10.54 4.59 6.55
C ASP A 169 9.70 5.07 7.74
N LYS A 170 8.61 5.81 7.49
CA LYS A 170 7.72 6.27 8.57
C LYS A 170 6.99 5.12 9.28
N VAL A 171 6.55 4.09 8.55
CA VAL A 171 5.98 2.86 9.16
C VAL A 171 7.01 2.17 10.04
N ARG A 172 8.28 2.10 9.60
CA ARG A 172 9.38 1.54 10.40
C ARG A 172 9.61 2.37 11.66
N ILE A 173 9.64 3.70 11.57
CA ILE A 173 9.79 4.61 12.72
C ILE A 173 8.63 4.44 13.70
N ALA A 174 7.39 4.38 13.22
CA ALA A 174 6.21 4.14 14.07
C ALA A 174 6.36 2.83 14.87
N GLY A 175 6.79 1.75 14.22
CA GLY A 175 7.08 0.48 14.86
C GLY A 175 8.17 0.58 15.93
N GLN A 176 9.25 1.32 15.66
CA GLN A 176 10.34 1.57 16.63
C GLN A 176 9.88 2.39 17.84
N ARG A 177 8.91 3.30 17.66
CA ARG A 177 8.27 4.04 18.75
C ARG A 177 7.24 3.22 19.53
N GLY A 178 7.00 1.96 19.15
CA GLY A 178 6.12 1.04 19.86
C GLY A 178 4.68 0.98 19.33
N VAL A 179 4.39 1.60 18.18
CA VAL A 179 3.08 1.51 17.52
C VAL A 179 2.94 0.13 16.85
N ARG A 180 2.03 -0.70 17.35
CA ARG A 180 1.92 -2.12 16.95
C ARG A 180 0.90 -2.38 15.85
N HIS A 181 -0.25 -1.72 15.89
CA HIS A 181 -1.34 -2.01 14.96
C HIS A 181 -1.10 -1.35 13.60
N ALA A 182 -1.36 -2.08 12.51
CA ALA A 182 -1.15 -1.58 11.16
C ALA A 182 -1.97 -0.31 10.85
N GLN A 183 -3.17 -0.19 11.42
CA GLN A 183 -4.00 1.00 11.31
C GLN A 183 -3.32 2.23 11.90
N ASP A 184 -2.75 2.10 13.10
CA ASP A 184 -2.08 3.19 13.80
C ASP A 184 -0.72 3.50 13.17
N GLN A 185 0.03 2.48 12.71
CA GLN A 185 1.25 2.69 11.94
C GLN A 185 0.97 3.44 10.64
N GLY A 186 -0.13 3.10 9.95
CA GLY A 186 -0.56 3.79 8.74
C GLY A 186 -0.99 5.25 9.01
N ALA A 187 -1.73 5.49 10.10
CA ALA A 187 -2.14 6.83 10.52
C ALA A 187 -0.93 7.71 10.89
N TYR A 188 -0.03 7.19 11.73
CA TYR A 188 1.23 7.84 12.09
C TYR A 188 2.04 8.21 10.83
N ALA A 189 2.24 7.23 9.94
CA ALA A 189 3.08 7.42 8.77
C ALA A 189 2.51 8.47 7.81
N ALA A 190 1.19 8.48 7.60
CA ALA A 190 0.55 9.50 6.79
C ALA A 190 0.66 10.90 7.42
N GLU A 191 0.38 11.05 8.71
CA GLU A 191 0.44 12.35 9.38
C GLU A 191 1.87 12.93 9.38
N ALA A 192 2.88 12.09 9.62
CA ALA A 192 4.28 12.49 9.55
C ALA A 192 4.72 12.99 8.16
N LEU A 193 4.02 12.56 7.10
CA LEU A 193 4.28 12.98 5.72
C LEU A 193 3.45 14.19 5.30
N ILE A 194 2.26 14.36 5.87
CA ILE A 194 1.35 15.48 5.58
C ILE A 194 1.77 16.72 6.38
N ASP A 195 2.05 16.57 7.67
CA ASP A 195 2.39 17.63 8.61
C ASP A 195 3.72 17.30 9.32
N PRO A 196 4.89 17.65 8.76
CA PRO A 196 6.20 17.26 9.30
C PRO A 196 6.49 17.71 10.75
N ALA A 197 5.77 18.74 11.24
CA ALA A 197 5.82 19.16 12.64
C ALA A 197 5.27 18.12 13.62
N PHE A 198 4.43 17.18 13.17
CA PHE A 198 3.88 16.10 13.99
C PHE A 198 4.96 15.34 14.76
N GLU A 199 6.03 14.92 14.09
CA GLU A 199 7.10 14.13 14.72
C GLU A 199 7.99 14.92 15.67
N HIS A 200 7.88 16.25 15.64
CA HIS A 200 8.61 17.20 16.48
C HIS A 200 7.79 17.66 17.70
N TRP A 201 6.50 17.30 17.75
CA TRP A 201 5.64 17.65 18.87
C TRP A 201 6.13 16.98 20.17
N PRO A 202 6.44 17.74 21.24
CA PRO A 202 7.09 17.20 22.44
C PRO A 202 6.31 16.09 23.15
N ASP A 203 4.97 16.12 23.09
CA ASP A 203 4.11 15.15 23.77
C ASP A 203 3.79 13.90 22.94
N LEU A 204 4.34 13.77 21.72
CA LEU A 204 4.06 12.63 20.85
C LEU A 204 4.39 11.28 21.51
N ASP A 205 5.56 11.17 22.15
CA ASP A 205 5.95 9.92 22.81
C ASP A 205 5.07 9.61 24.02
N ARG A 206 4.58 10.65 24.71
CA ARG A 206 3.62 10.49 25.81
C ARG A 206 2.27 10.02 25.28
N LEU A 207 1.81 10.56 24.15
CA LEU A 207 0.59 10.12 23.49
C LEU A 207 0.69 8.64 23.11
N ILE A 208 1.76 8.24 22.40
CA ILE A 208 1.98 6.85 21.98
C ILE A 208 1.97 5.90 23.20
N LYS A 209 2.68 6.25 24.28
CA LYS A 209 2.70 5.44 25.52
C LYS A 209 1.33 5.36 26.18
N THR A 210 0.58 6.46 26.19
CA THR A 210 -0.77 6.52 26.77
C THR A 210 -1.73 5.62 26.00
N VAL A 211 -1.77 5.77 24.68
CA VAL A 211 -2.61 4.98 23.78
C VAL A 211 -2.27 3.49 23.91
N ALA A 212 -0.98 3.14 23.93
CA ALA A 212 -0.54 1.77 24.12
C ALA A 212 -0.95 1.19 25.49
N ARG A 213 -0.85 1.98 26.57
CA ARG A 213 -1.24 1.58 27.94
C ARG A 213 -2.74 1.34 28.08
N PHE A 214 -3.56 2.16 27.42
CA PHE A 214 -5.02 2.09 27.53
C PHE A 214 -5.68 1.34 26.38
N HIS A 215 -4.89 0.69 25.50
CA HIS A 215 -5.37 -0.02 24.32
C HIS A 215 -6.31 0.82 23.43
N GLN A 216 -6.04 2.13 23.35
CA GLN A 216 -6.78 3.05 22.49
C GLN A 216 -6.20 3.02 21.06
N ARG A 217 -6.90 3.64 20.10
CA ARG A 217 -6.35 3.87 18.76
C ARG A 217 -5.54 5.14 18.75
N LEU A 218 -4.35 5.09 18.15
CA LEU A 218 -3.51 6.26 18.00
C LEU A 218 -4.17 7.31 17.12
N SER A 219 -4.92 6.88 16.09
CA SER A 219 -5.68 7.78 15.22
C SER A 219 -6.58 8.75 15.99
N ASP A 220 -7.28 8.26 17.02
CA ASP A 220 -8.27 9.06 17.74
C ASP A 220 -7.57 10.09 18.63
N GLY A 221 -6.46 9.70 19.26
CA GLY A 221 -5.59 10.62 20.00
C GLY A 221 -4.92 11.64 19.09
N MET A 222 -4.53 11.24 17.88
CA MET A 222 -3.97 12.15 16.89
C MET A 222 -5.00 13.19 16.45
N ASP A 223 -6.23 12.78 16.15
CA ASP A 223 -7.29 13.70 15.72
C ASP A 223 -7.61 14.73 16.83
N LEU A 224 -7.61 14.31 18.10
CA LEU A 224 -7.81 15.19 19.25
C LEU A 224 -6.70 16.24 19.39
N HIS A 225 -5.44 15.85 19.20
CA HIS A 225 -4.28 16.71 19.41
C HIS A 225 -3.79 17.39 18.13
N ARG A 226 -4.42 17.15 16.97
CA ARG A 226 -3.98 17.70 15.68
C ARG A 226 -3.74 19.23 15.66
N PRO A 227 -4.54 20.07 16.33
CA PRO A 227 -4.26 21.51 16.43
C PRO A 227 -2.89 21.85 17.05
N GLU A 228 -2.29 20.91 17.80
CA GLU A 228 -1.00 21.10 18.43
C GLU A 228 0.15 21.13 17.43
N TRP A 229 0.08 20.47 16.27
CA TRP A 229 1.15 20.49 15.26
C TRP A 229 0.73 20.97 13.87
N ALA A 230 -0.55 20.87 13.51
CA ALA A 230 -1.00 21.13 12.15
C ALA A 230 -0.65 22.56 11.70
N GLY A 231 -0.04 22.69 10.51
CA GLY A 231 0.38 23.97 9.94
C GLY A 231 1.55 24.67 10.64
N LYS A 232 2.16 24.07 11.67
CA LYS A 232 3.36 24.59 12.33
C LYS A 232 4.62 24.13 11.60
N PRO A 233 5.73 24.90 11.65
CA PRO A 233 7.01 24.44 11.13
C PRO A 233 7.66 23.40 12.07
N PRO A 234 8.54 22.51 11.57
CA PRO A 234 9.18 21.47 12.39
C PRO A 234 9.98 21.97 13.60
N ASP A 235 10.48 23.20 13.54
CA ASP A 235 11.27 23.85 14.58
C ASP A 235 10.43 24.70 15.55
N HIS A 236 9.09 24.64 15.45
CA HIS A 236 8.18 25.43 16.28
C HIS A 236 8.48 25.34 17.78
N TRP A 237 8.78 24.13 18.28
CA TRP A 237 9.09 23.86 19.69
C TRP A 237 10.58 23.90 20.03
N ARG A 238 11.47 24.18 19.07
CA ARG A 238 12.88 24.39 19.39
C ARG A 238 13.05 25.67 20.18
N ARG A 239 14.03 25.67 21.09
CA ARG A 239 14.40 26.89 21.81
C ARG A 239 14.88 27.94 20.79
N PRO A 240 14.67 29.26 21.05
CA PRO A 240 15.11 30.31 20.14
C PRO A 240 16.60 30.23 19.78
N GLU A 241 17.42 29.73 20.70
CA GLU A 241 18.87 29.55 20.57
C GLU A 241 19.27 28.41 19.63
N GLU A 242 18.34 27.53 19.25
CA GLU A 242 18.57 26.30 18.48
C GLU A 242 17.94 26.34 17.07
N ARG A 243 17.36 27.50 16.68
CA ARG A 243 16.77 27.68 15.35
C ARG A 243 17.86 28.09 14.34
N PRO A 244 17.96 27.43 13.17
CA PRO A 244 18.85 27.88 12.11
C PRO A 244 18.47 29.31 11.68
N ALA A 245 19.49 30.16 11.53
CA ALA A 245 19.35 31.56 11.15
C ALA A 245 18.75 31.75 9.75
#